data_AF-A0A9D8NTB6-F1
#
_entry.id   AF-A0A9D8NTB6-F1
#
_cell.length_a   1.000
_cell.length_b   1.000
_cell.length_c   1.000
_cell.angle_alpha   90.00
_cell.angle_beta   90.00
_cell.angle_gamma   90.00
#
_symmetry.space_group_name_H-M   'P 1'
#
loop_
_entity.id
_entity.type
_entity.pdbx_description
1 polymer ?
#
loop_
_entity_poly.entity_id
_entity_poly.type
_entity_poly.pdbx_seq_one_letter_code
_entity_poly.pdbx_strand_id
1 'polypeptide(L)'
;MMYFKRLYTKKEGGELPQLVIASDENVQSRFVVQRILELREEGIPLEEIAVLFRSSFHSFDLEIELSKANIPFVKVGGFKFVETAHVKDVVAYLRVLENPRDVVAWNRILLLLDGVGPRTAEKVIDDILTKRLAPLAGAPQATVTSKFWTEYQHHPENVRKLFATLRQVASPSIPPAEKAYHVMQYYEPLLRARYDDHNKRKKDLEMFLNITERYHDVPSLLTDMALEPPNESIVDVEAPGHETEYLTISTIHSAKGLEWNTVFVIYALEGRFPSMRSVLDPEELEEERRLMYVACTRGKEHLYITYPMNIYDRESGLILTKPSRFLEGIGGNLLEPWVVE
;
A
#
# COMPACT_ATOMS: atom_id res chain seq x y z
N MET A 1 12.76 27.15 29.13
CA MET A 1 13.43 26.10 29.95
C MET A 1 12.95 24.75 29.44
N MET A 2 13.82 23.96 28.79
CA MET A 2 13.52 22.56 28.48
C MET A 2 13.46 21.79 29.81
N TYR A 3 12.28 21.28 30.15
CA TYR A 3 12.11 20.38 31.30
C TYR A 3 12.71 19.01 30.93
N PHE A 4 13.81 18.64 31.59
CA PHE A 4 14.40 17.31 31.43
C PHE A 4 13.55 16.29 32.19
N LYS A 5 12.82 15.45 31.45
CA LYS A 5 12.07 14.33 32.01
C LYS A 5 12.99 13.11 32.13
N ARG A 6 13.26 12.67 33.36
CA ARG A 6 14.01 11.43 33.61
C ARG A 6 13.02 10.27 33.77
N LEU A 7 13.07 9.32 32.84
CA LEU A 7 12.26 8.11 32.87
C LEU A 7 13.09 6.95 33.45
N TYR A 8 12.44 6.05 34.17
CA TYR A 8 13.06 4.84 34.71
C TYR A 8 12.02 3.71 34.76
N THR A 9 12.50 2.48 34.79
CA THR A 9 11.67 1.28 35.00
C THR A 9 12.11 0.57 36.28
N LYS A 10 11.17 -0.11 36.93
CA LYS A 10 11.45 -1.06 38.03
C LYS A 10 11.52 -2.51 37.54
N LYS A 11 11.21 -2.75 36.28
CA LYS A 11 11.27 -4.06 35.65
C LYS A 11 12.73 -4.39 35.36
N GLU A 12 13.16 -5.57 35.77
CA GLU A 12 14.52 -6.08 35.57
C GLU A 12 14.50 -7.21 34.54
N GLY A 13 15.57 -7.34 33.76
CA GLY A 13 15.69 -8.33 32.69
C GLY A 13 14.86 -7.98 31.45
N GLY A 14 14.46 -9.01 30.71
CA GLY A 14 13.83 -8.90 29.39
C GLY A 14 14.81 -9.18 28.25
N GLU A 15 14.25 -9.49 27.09
CA GLU A 15 15.02 -9.65 25.86
C GLU A 15 15.45 -8.28 25.33
N LEU A 16 16.59 -8.23 24.63
CA LEU A 16 16.97 -7.02 23.91
C LEU A 16 15.99 -6.80 22.76
N PRO A 17 15.60 -5.53 22.49
CA PRO A 17 14.96 -5.19 21.23
C PRO A 17 15.77 -5.71 20.05
N GLN A 18 15.10 -6.16 19.01
CA GLN A 18 15.76 -6.71 17.82
C GLN A 18 15.72 -5.71 16.67
N LEU A 19 16.85 -5.52 15.99
CA LEU A 19 16.97 -4.79 14.74
C LEU A 19 17.04 -5.78 13.58
N VAL A 20 15.96 -5.88 12.83
CA VAL A 20 15.83 -6.88 11.76
C VAL A 20 16.10 -6.22 10.41
N ILE A 21 17.12 -6.73 9.73
CA ILE A 21 17.60 -6.27 8.44
C ILE A 21 17.07 -7.24 7.40
N ALA A 22 16.03 -6.83 6.68
CA ALA A 22 15.44 -7.63 5.61
C ALA A 22 16.10 -7.33 4.27
N SER A 23 16.20 -8.32 3.39
CA SER A 23 16.76 -8.16 2.04
C SER A 23 15.89 -7.27 1.13
N ASP A 24 14.56 -7.27 1.32
CA ASP A 24 13.56 -6.44 0.64
C ASP A 24 12.26 -6.25 1.47
N GLU A 25 11.28 -5.53 0.91
CA GLU A 25 9.99 -5.24 1.55
C GLU A 25 9.12 -6.49 1.81
N ASN A 26 9.20 -7.49 0.92
CA ASN A 26 8.44 -8.73 1.06
C ASN A 26 9.03 -9.61 2.16
N VAL A 27 10.35 -9.68 2.25
CA VAL A 27 11.07 -10.41 3.30
C VAL A 27 10.80 -9.78 4.66
N GLN A 28 10.76 -8.44 4.76
CA GLN A 28 10.33 -7.77 5.99
C GLN A 28 8.92 -8.22 6.41
N SER A 29 7.97 -8.20 5.48
CA SER A 29 6.57 -8.53 5.79
C SER A 29 6.41 -10.01 6.18
N ARG A 30 7.10 -10.93 5.48
CA ARG A 30 7.12 -12.36 5.80
C ARG A 30 7.76 -12.64 7.16
N PHE A 31 8.86 -11.95 7.48
CA PHE A 31 9.48 -12.04 8.80
C PHE A 31 8.49 -11.65 9.91
N VAL A 32 7.80 -10.51 9.75
CA VAL A 32 6.81 -10.05 10.73
C VAL A 32 5.70 -11.09 10.91
N VAL A 33 5.13 -11.60 9.82
CA VAL A 33 4.09 -12.63 9.85
C VAL A 33 4.59 -13.91 10.54
N GLN A 34 5.78 -14.39 10.18
CA GLN A 34 6.38 -15.58 10.79
C GLN A 34 6.57 -15.38 12.29
N ARG A 35 7.14 -14.24 12.72
CA ARG A 35 7.38 -13.98 14.14
C ARG A 35 6.08 -13.82 14.91
N ILE A 36 5.03 -13.24 14.32
CA ILE A 36 3.69 -13.19 14.94
C ILE A 36 3.15 -14.60 15.20
N LEU A 37 3.31 -15.52 14.26
CA LEU A 37 2.88 -16.92 14.43
C LEU A 37 3.68 -17.62 15.53
N GLU A 38 5.00 -17.43 15.57
CA GLU A 38 5.87 -17.97 16.62
C GLU A 38 5.47 -17.43 18.01
N LEU A 39 5.26 -16.12 18.15
CA LEU A 39 4.80 -15.50 19.41
C LEU A 39 3.44 -16.05 19.85
N ARG A 40 2.55 -16.35 18.90
CA ARG A 40 1.26 -16.98 19.19
C ARG A 40 1.42 -18.40 19.69
N GLU A 41 2.35 -19.18 19.13
CA GLU A 41 2.72 -20.51 19.63
C GLU A 41 3.37 -20.44 21.02
N GLU A 42 4.13 -19.38 21.30
CA GLU A 42 4.68 -19.04 22.62
C GLU A 42 3.60 -18.58 23.63
N GLY A 43 2.36 -18.39 23.17
CA GLY A 43 1.19 -18.09 24.00
C GLY A 43 0.85 -16.60 24.12
N ILE A 44 1.42 -15.73 23.28
CA ILE A 44 1.08 -14.30 23.24
C ILE A 44 -0.15 -14.10 22.36
N PRO A 45 -1.25 -13.55 22.90
CA PRO A 45 -2.46 -13.31 22.11
C PRO A 45 -2.25 -12.30 20.98
N LEU A 46 -2.94 -12.44 19.84
CA LEU A 46 -2.84 -11.49 18.70
C LEU A 46 -3.22 -10.06 19.10
N GLU A 47 -4.19 -9.90 20.01
CA GLU A 47 -4.63 -8.60 20.54
C GLU A 47 -3.53 -7.86 21.33
N GLU A 48 -2.53 -8.60 21.83
CA GLU A 48 -1.36 -8.10 22.55
C GLU A 48 -0.16 -7.88 21.61
N ILE A 49 -0.36 -7.98 20.30
CA ILE A 49 0.66 -7.72 19.28
C ILE A 49 0.22 -6.56 18.40
N ALA A 50 1.15 -5.65 18.10
CA ALA A 50 0.93 -4.57 17.15
C ALA A 50 2.06 -4.37 16.15
N VAL A 51 1.69 -3.99 14.93
CA VAL A 51 2.63 -3.55 13.89
C VAL A 51 2.42 -2.07 13.58
N LEU A 52 3.44 -1.27 13.84
CA LEU A 52 3.42 0.18 13.72
C LEU A 52 4.21 0.65 12.50
N PHE A 53 3.65 1.62 11.79
CA PHE A 53 4.27 2.18 10.59
C PHE A 53 4.09 3.70 10.49
N ARG A 54 5.05 4.34 9.81
CA ARG A 54 5.03 5.80 9.64
C ARG A 54 3.92 6.31 8.72
N SER A 55 3.64 5.57 7.64
CA SER A 55 2.67 5.95 6.61
C SER A 55 1.82 4.75 6.21
N SER A 56 0.56 4.97 5.87
CA SER A 56 -0.43 3.92 5.60
C SER A 56 -0.12 3.04 4.41
N PHE A 57 0.76 3.47 3.50
CA PHE A 57 1.22 2.64 2.39
C PHE A 57 2.29 1.61 2.83
N HIS A 58 3.03 1.86 3.91
CA HIS A 58 4.04 0.92 4.41
C HIS A 58 3.42 -0.40 4.87
N SER A 59 2.14 -0.40 5.24
CA SER A 59 1.43 -1.62 5.64
C SER A 59 0.95 -2.46 4.47
N PHE A 60 1.06 -1.99 3.23
CA PHE A 60 0.42 -2.64 2.09
C PHE A 60 0.88 -4.09 1.90
N ASP A 61 2.20 -4.33 1.83
CA ASP A 61 2.75 -5.69 1.68
C ASP A 61 2.43 -6.57 2.91
N LEU A 62 2.43 -5.97 4.10
CA LEU A 62 2.08 -6.67 5.33
C LEU A 62 0.61 -7.11 5.34
N GLU A 63 -0.32 -6.26 4.88
CA GLU A 63 -1.74 -6.58 4.78
C GLU A 63 -1.98 -7.79 3.86
N ILE A 64 -1.24 -7.88 2.75
CA ILE A 64 -1.28 -9.04 1.85
C ILE A 64 -0.79 -10.29 2.58
N GLU A 65 0.40 -10.23 3.19
CA GLU A 65 1.00 -11.42 3.81
C GLU A 65 0.20 -11.90 5.03
N LEU A 66 -0.37 -10.99 5.84
CA LEU A 66 -1.30 -11.34 6.92
C LEU A 66 -2.56 -12.04 6.38
N SER A 67 -3.13 -11.51 5.28
CA SER A 67 -4.31 -12.10 4.65
C SER A 67 -4.01 -13.50 4.09
N LYS A 68 -2.86 -13.69 3.43
CA LYS A 68 -2.41 -15.00 2.93
C LYS A 68 -2.21 -16.01 4.06
N ALA A 69 -1.71 -15.56 5.21
CA ALA A 69 -1.51 -16.38 6.40
C ALA A 69 -2.80 -16.60 7.21
N ASN A 70 -3.94 -16.03 6.79
CA ASN A 70 -5.21 -16.04 7.52
C ASN A 70 -5.08 -15.53 8.97
N ILE A 71 -4.24 -14.51 9.19
CA ILE A 71 -4.11 -13.84 10.49
C ILE A 71 -5.15 -12.71 10.54
N PRO A 72 -6.14 -12.74 11.45
CA PRO A 72 -7.09 -11.65 11.59
C PRO A 72 -6.37 -10.38 12.05
N PHE A 73 -6.68 -9.23 11.43
CA PHE A 73 -6.09 -7.96 11.83
C PHE A 73 -7.05 -6.80 11.62
N VAL A 74 -6.86 -5.75 12.43
CA VAL A 74 -7.55 -4.46 12.31
C VAL A 74 -6.54 -3.37 12.02
N LYS A 75 -6.87 -2.52 11.03
CA LYS A 75 -6.06 -1.35 10.67
C LYS A 75 -6.56 -0.09 11.37
N VAL A 76 -5.73 0.48 12.24
CA VAL A 76 -6.04 1.70 13.00
C VAL A 76 -5.29 2.90 12.44
N GLY A 77 -6.05 3.85 11.93
CA GLY A 77 -5.51 5.08 11.37
C GLY A 77 -4.85 4.90 10.01
N GLY A 78 -4.87 5.99 9.24
CA GLY A 78 -4.58 5.90 7.82
C GLY A 78 -5.77 5.48 6.98
N PHE A 79 -5.81 5.90 5.74
CA PHE A 79 -6.82 5.44 4.79
C PHE A 79 -6.43 4.07 4.25
N LYS A 80 -7.42 3.25 3.89
CA LYS A 80 -7.18 2.04 3.10
C LYS A 80 -6.67 2.50 1.73
N PHE A 81 -5.36 2.38 1.52
CA PHE A 81 -4.64 2.98 0.40
C PHE A 81 -5.24 2.58 -0.96
N VAL A 82 -5.47 1.28 -1.15
CA VAL A 82 -6.09 0.72 -2.36
C VAL A 82 -7.54 1.19 -2.54
N GLU A 83 -8.21 1.55 -1.45
CA GLU A 83 -9.59 2.00 -1.52
C GLU A 83 -9.76 3.48 -1.87
N THR A 84 -8.68 4.25 -1.89
CA THR A 84 -8.74 5.67 -2.23
C THR A 84 -9.27 5.88 -3.63
N ALA A 85 -10.02 6.98 -3.83
CA ALA A 85 -10.67 7.22 -5.12
C ALA A 85 -9.67 7.27 -6.29
N HIS A 86 -8.51 7.89 -6.08
CA HIS A 86 -7.50 8.06 -7.13
C HIS A 86 -6.74 6.74 -7.43
N VAL A 87 -6.45 5.90 -6.43
CA VAL A 87 -5.88 4.56 -6.69
C VAL A 87 -6.92 3.67 -7.39
N LYS A 88 -8.18 3.66 -6.92
CA LYS A 88 -9.27 2.95 -7.61
C LYS A 88 -9.47 3.42 -9.05
N ASP A 89 -9.28 4.71 -9.32
CA ASP A 89 -9.35 5.24 -10.69
C ASP A 89 -8.26 4.60 -11.56
N VAL A 90 -6.99 4.64 -11.15
CA VAL A 90 -5.87 4.03 -11.90
C VAL A 90 -6.02 2.52 -12.04
N VAL A 91 -6.41 1.82 -10.97
CA VAL A 91 -6.68 0.37 -10.99
C VAL A 91 -7.78 0.02 -11.98
N ALA A 92 -8.82 0.86 -12.15
CA ALA A 92 -9.87 0.62 -13.14
C ALA A 92 -9.34 0.65 -14.59
N TYR A 93 -8.34 1.47 -14.91
CA TYR A 93 -7.68 1.40 -16.23
C TYR A 93 -6.96 0.06 -16.41
N LEU A 94 -6.25 -0.42 -15.39
CA LEU A 94 -5.58 -1.73 -15.44
C LEU A 94 -6.59 -2.87 -15.59
N ARG A 95 -7.73 -2.80 -14.89
CA ARG A 95 -8.82 -3.77 -15.00
C ARG A 95 -9.40 -3.86 -16.40
N VAL A 96 -9.61 -2.74 -17.10
CA VAL A 96 -10.14 -2.79 -18.49
C VAL A 96 -9.08 -3.24 -19.51
N LEU A 97 -7.79 -3.02 -19.23
CA LEU A 97 -6.70 -3.57 -20.05
C LEU A 97 -6.65 -5.09 -19.96
N GLU A 98 -6.84 -5.63 -18.76
CA GLU A 98 -6.83 -7.07 -18.49
C GLU A 98 -8.15 -7.74 -18.91
N ASN A 99 -9.27 -7.15 -18.51
CA ASN A 99 -10.61 -7.62 -18.82
C ASN A 99 -11.46 -6.50 -19.43
N PRO A 100 -11.50 -6.37 -20.77
CA PRO A 100 -12.33 -5.38 -21.43
C PRO A 100 -13.84 -5.59 -21.26
N ARG A 101 -14.29 -6.70 -20.65
CA ARG A 101 -15.69 -6.92 -20.28
C ARG A 101 -16.04 -6.35 -18.91
N ASP A 102 -15.10 -5.75 -18.19
CA ASP A 102 -15.34 -5.14 -16.88
C ASP A 102 -16.14 -3.83 -17.01
N VAL A 103 -17.47 -3.97 -17.00
CA VAL A 103 -18.43 -2.87 -17.10
C VAL A 103 -18.26 -1.86 -15.96
N VAL A 104 -17.93 -2.31 -14.75
CA VAL A 104 -17.80 -1.44 -13.58
C VAL A 104 -16.56 -0.56 -13.74
N ALA A 105 -15.43 -1.14 -14.15
CA ALA A 105 -14.20 -0.40 -14.41
C ALA A 105 -14.37 0.58 -15.58
N TRP A 106 -15.01 0.16 -16.68
CA TRP A 106 -15.32 1.06 -17.80
C TRP A 106 -16.20 2.23 -17.39
N ASN A 107 -17.29 1.97 -16.67
CA ASN A 107 -18.18 3.02 -16.21
C ASN A 107 -17.44 4.02 -15.32
N ARG A 108 -16.57 3.52 -14.42
CA ARG A 108 -15.73 4.37 -13.57
C ARG A 108 -14.86 5.30 -14.40
N ILE A 109 -14.04 4.79 -15.33
CA ILE A 109 -13.08 5.61 -16.06
C ILE A 109 -13.74 6.54 -17.08
N LEU A 110 -14.86 6.13 -17.70
CA LEU A 110 -15.59 6.96 -18.65
C LEU A 110 -16.25 8.17 -17.96
N LEU A 111 -16.77 8.00 -16.75
CA LEU A 111 -17.35 9.08 -15.95
C LEU A 111 -16.30 10.05 -15.36
N LEU A 112 -15.01 9.79 -15.55
CA LEU A 112 -13.94 10.76 -15.25
C LEU A 112 -13.76 11.79 -16.37
N LEU A 113 -14.26 11.50 -17.57
CA LEU A 113 -14.01 12.33 -18.75
C LEU A 113 -15.02 13.47 -18.84
N ASP A 114 -14.51 14.69 -19.00
CA ASP A 114 -15.36 15.85 -19.27
C ASP A 114 -16.21 15.64 -20.53
N GLY A 115 -17.50 15.95 -20.42
CA GLY A 115 -18.48 15.75 -21.50
C GLY A 115 -19.00 14.31 -21.65
N VAL A 116 -18.57 13.37 -20.80
CA VAL A 116 -19.07 11.99 -20.80
C VAL A 116 -19.95 11.76 -19.57
N GLY A 117 -21.27 11.88 -19.76
CA GLY A 117 -22.26 11.52 -18.75
C GLY A 117 -22.65 10.04 -18.79
N PRO A 118 -23.50 9.56 -17.86
CA PRO A 118 -23.91 8.15 -17.75
C PRO A 118 -24.45 7.55 -19.05
N ARG A 119 -25.28 8.29 -19.79
CA ARG A 119 -25.83 7.83 -21.08
C ARG A 119 -24.76 7.65 -22.17
N THR A 120 -23.74 8.51 -22.18
CA THR A 120 -22.65 8.38 -23.15
C THR A 120 -21.75 7.22 -22.76
N ALA A 121 -21.45 7.05 -21.47
CA ALA A 121 -20.69 5.92 -20.97
C ALA A 121 -21.36 4.58 -21.30
N GLU A 122 -22.67 4.47 -21.06
CA GLU A 122 -23.46 3.29 -21.40
C GLU A 122 -23.40 2.94 -22.89
N LYS A 123 -23.54 3.94 -23.78
CA LYS A 123 -23.38 3.74 -25.23
C LYS A 123 -22.00 3.24 -25.63
N VAL A 124 -20.95 3.75 -24.99
CA VAL A 124 -19.56 3.31 -25.25
C VAL A 124 -19.36 1.87 -24.77
N ILE A 125 -19.88 1.53 -23.59
CA ILE A 125 -19.80 0.17 -23.03
C ILE A 125 -20.56 -0.82 -23.89
N ASP A 126 -21.78 -0.48 -24.31
CA ASP A 126 -22.58 -1.33 -25.22
C ASP A 126 -21.84 -1.58 -26.53
N ASP A 127 -21.22 -0.54 -27.12
CA ASP A 127 -20.38 -0.66 -28.32
C ASP A 127 -19.20 -1.63 -28.13
N ILE A 128 -18.50 -1.53 -26.99
CA ILE A 128 -17.41 -2.44 -26.61
C ILE A 128 -17.91 -3.89 -26.53
N LEU A 129 -18.98 -4.14 -25.77
CA LEU A 129 -19.46 -5.48 -25.49
C LEU A 129 -20.08 -6.16 -26.72
N THR A 130 -20.90 -5.43 -27.47
CA THR A 130 -21.71 -6.00 -28.56
C THR A 130 -20.97 -6.04 -29.89
N LYS A 131 -20.18 -5.01 -30.22
CA LYS A 131 -19.57 -4.89 -31.56
C LYS A 131 -18.13 -5.34 -31.62
N ARG A 132 -17.42 -5.33 -30.49
CA ARG A 132 -15.96 -5.53 -30.46
C ARG A 132 -15.51 -6.77 -29.68
N LEU A 133 -16.31 -7.22 -28.72
CA LEU A 133 -16.06 -8.43 -27.93
C LEU A 133 -17.02 -9.59 -28.24
N ALA A 134 -17.80 -9.46 -29.32
CA ALA A 134 -18.68 -10.52 -29.80
C ALA A 134 -17.90 -11.83 -29.94
N PRO A 135 -18.43 -12.97 -29.47
CA PRO A 135 -17.76 -14.24 -29.59
C PRO A 135 -17.57 -14.56 -31.08
N LEU A 136 -16.32 -14.57 -31.54
CA LEU A 136 -15.97 -15.31 -32.75
C LEU A 136 -16.40 -16.75 -32.49
N ALA A 137 -17.37 -17.24 -33.27
CA ALA A 137 -17.87 -18.61 -33.14
C ALA A 137 -16.67 -19.58 -33.15
N GLY A 138 -16.40 -20.24 -32.01
CA GLY A 138 -15.37 -21.26 -31.88
C GLY A 138 -14.01 -20.84 -31.28
N ALA A 139 -13.81 -19.59 -30.84
CA ALA A 139 -12.55 -19.18 -30.18
C ALA A 139 -12.70 -19.15 -28.64
N PRO A 140 -11.98 -20.01 -27.88
CA PRO A 140 -11.94 -19.89 -26.43
C PRO A 140 -11.10 -18.65 -26.08
N GLN A 141 -11.76 -17.66 -25.49
CA GLN A 141 -11.23 -16.33 -25.18
C GLN A 141 -10.86 -15.50 -26.43
N ALA A 142 -11.74 -14.57 -26.79
CA ALA A 142 -11.42 -13.49 -27.72
C ALA A 142 -10.25 -12.68 -27.15
N THR A 143 -9.03 -12.99 -27.60
CA THR A 143 -7.87 -12.15 -27.39
C THR A 143 -8.19 -10.77 -27.96
N VAL A 144 -7.97 -9.74 -27.16
CA VAL A 144 -8.14 -8.35 -27.56
C VAL A 144 -7.16 -8.08 -28.69
N THR A 145 -7.58 -8.28 -29.93
CA THR A 145 -6.72 -8.00 -31.08
C THR A 145 -6.36 -6.52 -31.07
N SER A 146 -5.19 -6.15 -31.61
CA SER A 146 -4.78 -4.73 -31.77
C SER A 146 -5.85 -3.86 -32.45
N LYS A 147 -6.76 -4.48 -33.23
CA LYS A 147 -7.92 -3.86 -33.88
C LYS A 147 -9.03 -3.40 -32.92
N PHE A 148 -9.11 -3.95 -31.71
CA PHE A 148 -10.07 -3.52 -30.69
C PHE A 148 -9.90 -2.03 -30.34
N TRP A 149 -8.66 -1.54 -30.33
CA TRP A 149 -8.31 -0.20 -29.88
C TRP A 149 -8.33 0.87 -30.99
N THR A 150 -8.60 0.52 -32.25
CA THR A 150 -8.40 1.41 -33.41
C THR A 150 -9.63 2.16 -33.90
N GLU A 151 -10.85 1.70 -33.60
CA GLU A 151 -12.06 2.15 -34.31
C GLU A 151 -13.07 2.88 -33.40
N TYR A 152 -12.67 4.05 -32.87
CA TYR A 152 -13.52 4.92 -32.03
C TYR A 152 -13.77 6.32 -32.62
N GLN A 153 -13.67 6.48 -33.94
CA GLN A 153 -13.73 7.80 -34.60
C GLN A 153 -15.05 8.55 -34.40
N HIS A 154 -16.16 7.85 -34.13
CA HIS A 154 -17.49 8.43 -33.92
C HIS A 154 -17.76 8.85 -32.47
N HIS A 155 -16.84 8.57 -31.54
CA HIS A 155 -16.98 8.91 -30.12
C HIS A 155 -16.38 10.29 -29.79
N PRO A 156 -16.77 10.92 -28.67
CA PRO A 156 -16.22 12.21 -28.24
C PRO A 156 -14.70 12.20 -28.14
N GLU A 157 -14.06 13.37 -28.33
CA GLU A 157 -12.60 13.51 -28.35
C GLU A 157 -11.92 12.87 -27.13
N ASN A 158 -12.45 13.12 -25.93
CA ASN A 158 -11.91 12.59 -24.67
C ASN A 158 -11.97 11.05 -24.62
N VAL A 159 -13.04 10.45 -25.15
CA VAL A 159 -13.16 8.98 -25.28
C VAL A 159 -12.10 8.46 -26.26
N ARG A 160 -11.88 9.13 -27.39
CA ARG A 160 -10.82 8.71 -28.34
C ARG A 160 -9.43 8.81 -27.72
N LYS A 161 -9.15 9.86 -26.94
CA LYS A 161 -7.89 10.01 -26.21
C LYS A 161 -7.70 8.88 -25.20
N LEU A 162 -8.76 8.51 -24.46
CA LEU A 162 -8.74 7.36 -23.55
C LEU A 162 -8.34 6.07 -24.28
N PHE A 163 -9.01 5.72 -25.38
CA PHE A 163 -8.67 4.52 -26.15
C PHE A 163 -7.25 4.57 -26.73
N ALA A 164 -6.78 5.74 -27.17
CA ALA A 164 -5.42 5.92 -27.65
C ALA A 164 -4.38 5.66 -26.55
N THR A 165 -4.61 6.16 -25.33
CA THR A 165 -3.78 5.87 -24.16
C THR A 165 -3.77 4.37 -23.86
N LEU A 166 -4.94 3.75 -23.73
CA LEU A 166 -5.05 2.33 -23.41
C LEU A 166 -4.37 1.46 -24.48
N ARG A 167 -4.47 1.83 -25.75
CA ARG A 167 -3.79 1.15 -26.86
C ARG A 167 -2.28 1.12 -26.70
N GLN A 168 -1.67 2.23 -26.27
CA GLN A 168 -0.22 2.33 -26.12
C GLN A 168 0.32 1.33 -25.10
N VAL A 169 -0.50 0.97 -24.11
CA VAL A 169 -0.13 0.08 -23.00
C VAL A 169 -0.86 -1.25 -23.00
N ALA A 170 -1.61 -1.58 -24.07
CA ALA A 170 -2.41 -2.80 -24.15
C ALA A 170 -1.56 -4.07 -24.31
N SER A 171 -0.33 -3.96 -24.81
CA SER A 171 0.52 -5.14 -25.02
C SER A 171 0.78 -5.88 -23.70
N PRO A 172 0.62 -7.22 -23.64
CA PRO A 172 1.00 -8.00 -22.46
C PRO A 172 2.50 -7.94 -22.15
N SER A 173 3.34 -7.60 -23.12
CA SER A 173 4.80 -7.48 -22.95
C SER A 173 5.22 -6.25 -22.14
N ILE A 174 4.33 -5.28 -21.95
CA ILE A 174 4.63 -4.05 -21.20
C ILE A 174 4.46 -4.38 -19.71
N PRO A 175 5.47 -4.14 -18.86
CA PRO A 175 5.38 -4.42 -17.43
C PRO A 175 4.25 -3.64 -16.74
N PRO A 176 3.65 -4.17 -15.66
CA PRO A 176 2.59 -3.50 -14.90
C PRO A 176 2.94 -2.07 -14.48
N ALA A 177 4.17 -1.84 -14.02
CA ALA A 177 4.63 -0.52 -13.61
C ALA A 177 4.68 0.50 -14.75
N GLU A 178 5.05 0.08 -15.95
CA GLU A 178 5.05 0.94 -17.12
C GLU A 178 3.61 1.25 -17.57
N LYS A 179 2.71 0.25 -17.56
CA LYS A 179 1.28 0.46 -17.81
C LYS A 179 0.69 1.47 -16.82
N ALA A 180 0.94 1.29 -15.53
CA ALA A 180 0.46 2.16 -14.46
C ALA A 180 1.02 3.58 -14.59
N TYR A 181 2.30 3.73 -14.93
CA TYR A 181 2.94 5.04 -15.16
C TYR A 181 2.27 5.82 -16.29
N HIS A 182 2.07 5.20 -17.45
CA HIS A 182 1.42 5.85 -18.59
C HIS A 182 -0.05 6.22 -18.29
N VAL A 183 -0.78 5.32 -17.61
CA VAL A 183 -2.13 5.61 -17.12
C VAL A 183 -2.13 6.81 -16.17
N MET A 184 -1.20 6.85 -15.22
CA MET A 184 -1.07 7.95 -14.26
C MET A 184 -0.80 9.28 -14.97
N GLN A 185 0.09 9.29 -15.96
CA GLN A 185 0.37 10.50 -16.76
C GLN A 185 -0.88 11.01 -17.49
N TYR A 186 -1.69 10.11 -18.03
CA TYR A 186 -2.96 10.46 -18.67
C TYR A 186 -4.01 10.95 -17.64
N TYR A 187 -4.05 10.33 -16.46
CA TYR A 187 -5.02 10.64 -15.41
C TYR A 187 -4.68 11.92 -14.63
N GLU A 188 -3.41 12.33 -14.56
CA GLU A 188 -2.96 13.48 -13.76
C GLU A 188 -3.72 14.79 -14.06
N PRO A 189 -3.98 15.19 -15.32
CA PRO A 189 -4.82 16.35 -15.60
C PRO A 189 -6.26 16.23 -15.07
N LEU A 190 -6.85 15.03 -15.13
CA LEU A 190 -8.19 14.75 -14.62
C LEU A 190 -8.22 14.83 -13.09
N LEU A 191 -7.17 14.33 -12.43
CA LEU A 191 -6.98 14.41 -10.99
C LEU A 191 -6.92 15.88 -10.52
N ARG A 192 -6.14 16.72 -11.21
CA ARG A 192 -6.00 18.15 -10.90
C ARG A 192 -7.31 18.93 -11.07
N ALA A 193 -8.10 18.60 -12.09
CA ALA A 193 -9.38 19.26 -12.34
C ALA A 193 -10.44 18.90 -11.28
N ARG A 194 -10.35 17.71 -10.69
CA ARG A 194 -11.38 17.15 -9.81
C ARG A 194 -11.12 17.33 -8.31
N TYR A 195 -9.86 17.47 -7.90
CA TYR A 195 -9.47 17.45 -6.49
C TYR A 195 -8.56 18.62 -6.11
N ASP A 196 -8.97 19.41 -5.12
CA ASP A 196 -8.14 20.49 -4.57
C ASP A 196 -6.84 19.96 -3.95
N ASP A 197 -6.90 18.77 -3.33
CA ASP A 197 -5.77 18.06 -2.71
C ASP A 197 -4.96 17.20 -3.70
N HIS A 198 -5.01 17.49 -5.01
CA HIS A 198 -4.34 16.72 -6.06
C HIS A 198 -2.86 16.44 -5.80
N ASN A 199 -2.12 17.38 -5.19
CA ASN A 199 -0.70 17.18 -4.87
C ASN A 199 -0.47 16.05 -3.88
N LYS A 200 -1.39 15.85 -2.92
CA LYS A 200 -1.32 14.73 -1.97
C LYS A 200 -1.66 13.41 -2.66
N ARG A 201 -2.73 13.39 -3.46
CA ARG A 201 -3.16 12.21 -4.23
C ARG A 201 -2.15 11.77 -5.27
N LYS A 202 -1.45 12.72 -5.89
CA LYS A 202 -0.36 12.42 -6.83
C LYS A 202 0.75 11.63 -6.13
N LYS A 203 1.12 12.02 -4.91
CA LYS A 203 2.11 11.32 -4.11
C LYS A 203 1.66 9.90 -3.76
N ASP A 204 0.38 9.73 -3.45
CA ASP A 204 -0.20 8.39 -3.23
C ASP A 204 -0.11 7.54 -4.52
N LEU A 205 -0.32 8.11 -5.70
CA LEU A 205 -0.13 7.41 -6.99
C LEU A 205 1.35 7.10 -7.29
N GLU A 206 2.27 7.98 -6.91
CA GLU A 206 3.71 7.72 -7.00
C GLU A 206 4.11 6.53 -6.10
N MET A 207 3.54 6.44 -4.90
CA MET A 207 3.70 5.27 -4.04
C MET A 207 3.07 4.01 -4.66
N PHE A 208 1.93 4.13 -5.34
CA PHE A 208 1.31 3.02 -6.07
C PHE A 208 2.24 2.49 -7.18
N LEU A 209 2.95 3.37 -7.89
CA LEU A 209 3.93 2.93 -8.90
C LEU A 209 5.03 2.05 -8.30
N ASN A 210 5.56 2.42 -7.13
CA ASN A 210 6.55 1.59 -6.43
C ASN A 210 6.00 0.18 -6.10
N ILE A 211 4.71 0.08 -5.77
CA ILE A 211 4.04 -1.21 -5.57
C ILE A 211 4.01 -2.01 -6.88
N THR A 212 3.61 -1.37 -7.99
CA THR A 212 3.49 -2.06 -9.28
C THR A 212 4.81 -2.57 -9.86
N GLU A 213 5.96 -2.06 -9.43
CA GLU A 213 7.29 -2.53 -9.87
C GLU A 213 7.62 -3.94 -9.40
N ARG A 214 6.98 -4.41 -8.32
CA ARG A 214 7.17 -5.77 -7.78
C ARG A 214 6.41 -6.84 -8.55
N TYR A 215 5.54 -6.46 -9.48
CA TYR A 215 4.67 -7.38 -10.21
C TYR A 215 5.16 -7.61 -11.63
N HIS A 216 5.18 -8.87 -12.06
CA HIS A 216 5.54 -9.26 -13.42
C HIS A 216 4.37 -9.15 -14.40
N ASP A 217 3.14 -9.26 -13.91
CA ASP A 217 1.92 -9.23 -14.70
C ASP A 217 0.77 -8.52 -13.98
N VAL A 218 -0.18 -8.00 -14.75
CA VAL A 218 -1.35 -7.24 -14.26
C VAL A 218 -2.33 -8.13 -13.49
N PRO A 219 -2.63 -9.38 -13.89
CA PRO A 219 -3.49 -10.27 -13.10
C PRO A 219 -3.04 -10.47 -11.65
N SER A 220 -1.75 -10.71 -11.43
CA SER A 220 -1.18 -10.90 -10.09
C SER A 220 -1.34 -9.64 -9.24
N LEU A 221 -1.03 -8.47 -9.83
CA LEU A 221 -1.25 -7.17 -9.19
C LEU A 221 -2.72 -6.97 -8.80
N LEU A 222 -3.64 -7.20 -9.74
CA LEU A 222 -5.07 -7.00 -9.50
C LEU A 222 -5.65 -7.98 -8.47
N THR A 223 -5.09 -9.19 -8.37
CA THR A 223 -5.47 -10.18 -7.38
C THR A 223 -5.12 -9.68 -5.97
N ASP A 224 -3.89 -9.22 -5.77
CA ASP A 224 -3.45 -8.66 -4.50
C ASP A 224 -4.20 -7.35 -4.15
N MET A 225 -4.50 -6.49 -5.13
CA MET A 225 -5.34 -5.31 -4.91
C MET A 225 -6.78 -5.64 -4.51
N ALA A 226 -7.27 -6.82 -4.88
CA ALA A 226 -8.62 -7.28 -4.56
C ALA A 226 -8.72 -7.96 -3.19
N LEU A 227 -7.58 -8.21 -2.52
CA LEU A 227 -7.57 -8.67 -1.14
C LEU A 227 -8.09 -7.54 -0.26
N GLU A 228 -9.36 -7.64 0.12
CA GLU A 228 -9.92 -6.77 1.15
C GLU A 228 -9.44 -7.29 2.52
N PRO A 229 -8.80 -6.45 3.35
CA PRO A 229 -8.62 -6.81 4.74
C PRO A 229 -10.00 -7.05 5.36
N PRO A 230 -10.14 -8.01 6.32
CA PRO A 230 -11.41 -8.25 6.98
C PRO A 230 -12.03 -6.93 7.44
N ASN A 231 -13.24 -6.66 6.99
CA ASN A 231 -13.99 -5.46 7.38
C ASN A 231 -14.48 -5.62 8.82
N GLU A 232 -13.56 -5.58 9.78
CA GLU A 232 -13.90 -5.36 11.17
C GLU A 232 -13.40 -3.96 11.53
N SER A 233 -14.11 -2.95 11.03
CA SER A 233 -14.14 -1.69 11.75
C SER A 233 -14.70 -1.95 13.14
N ILE A 234 -14.04 -1.39 14.17
CA ILE A 234 -14.37 -1.50 15.61
C ILE A 234 -15.85 -1.16 15.91
N VAL A 235 -16.60 -0.62 14.95
CA VAL A 235 -18.01 -0.20 15.07
C VAL A 235 -19.02 -1.35 14.83
N ASP A 236 -18.65 -2.48 14.20
CA ASP A 236 -19.60 -3.56 13.86
C ASP A 236 -19.49 -4.83 14.75
N VAL A 237 -18.69 -4.79 15.82
CA VAL A 237 -18.52 -5.92 16.76
C VAL A 237 -19.59 -5.89 17.86
N GLU A 238 -20.87 -5.88 17.48
CA GLU A 238 -22.01 -6.13 18.39
C GLU A 238 -22.82 -7.38 17.98
N ALA A 239 -22.18 -8.36 17.33
CA ALA A 239 -22.72 -9.71 17.24
C ALA A 239 -22.22 -10.54 18.45
N PRO A 240 -23.07 -10.92 19.41
CA PRO A 240 -22.63 -11.68 20.57
C PRO A 240 -22.31 -13.11 20.15
N GLY A 241 -21.02 -13.48 20.11
CA GLY A 241 -20.61 -14.88 19.97
C GLY A 241 -19.27 -15.19 19.29
N HIS A 242 -18.60 -14.22 18.68
CA HIS A 242 -17.24 -14.41 18.14
C HIS A 242 -16.28 -13.38 18.74
N GLU A 243 -15.52 -13.81 19.76
CA GLU A 243 -14.28 -13.14 20.17
C GLU A 243 -13.22 -13.44 19.10
N THR A 244 -13.25 -12.72 17.99
CA THR A 244 -12.20 -12.84 16.98
C THR A 244 -10.96 -12.14 17.51
N GLU A 245 -10.01 -12.92 18.03
CA GLU A 245 -8.68 -12.45 18.40
C GLU A 245 -7.99 -11.83 17.16
N TYR A 246 -7.59 -10.56 17.22
CA TYR A 246 -7.04 -9.85 16.05
C TYR A 246 -5.72 -9.12 16.37
N LEU A 247 -4.84 -9.06 15.38
CA LEU A 247 -3.63 -8.23 15.38
C LEU A 247 -3.99 -6.76 15.14
N THR A 248 -3.35 -5.83 15.84
CA THR A 248 -3.47 -4.40 15.50
C THR A 248 -2.36 -3.96 14.55
N ILE A 249 -2.70 -3.41 13.38
CA ILE A 249 -1.74 -2.70 12.53
C ILE A 249 -2.10 -1.20 12.53
N SER A 250 -1.15 -0.31 12.79
CA SER A 250 -1.48 1.11 13.02
C SER A 250 -0.43 2.08 12.50
N THR A 251 -0.89 3.25 12.08
CA THR A 251 0.01 4.41 11.99
C THR A 251 0.53 4.76 13.38
N ILE A 252 1.79 5.19 13.47
CA ILE A 252 2.41 5.56 14.77
C ILE A 252 1.64 6.69 15.47
N HIS A 253 1.09 7.64 14.70
CA HIS A 253 0.27 8.74 15.23
C HIS A 253 -0.98 8.24 15.96
N SER A 254 -1.62 7.21 15.42
CA SER A 254 -2.88 6.66 15.95
C SER A 254 -2.65 5.69 17.12
N ALA A 255 -1.41 5.21 17.29
CA ALA A 255 -1.01 4.35 18.41
C ALA A 255 -0.70 5.13 19.70
N LYS A 256 -0.77 6.47 19.68
CA LYS A 256 -0.43 7.30 20.84
C LYS A 256 -1.35 7.01 22.02
N GLY A 257 -0.76 6.62 23.15
CA GLY A 257 -1.49 6.30 24.38
C GLY A 257 -1.93 4.84 24.48
N LEU A 258 -1.72 4.03 23.44
CA LEU A 258 -1.92 2.59 23.47
C LEU A 258 -0.62 1.86 23.82
N GLU A 259 -0.70 0.60 24.21
CA GLU A 259 0.45 -0.24 24.54
C GLU A 259 0.11 -1.71 24.36
N TRP A 260 1.10 -2.51 23.95
CA TRP A 260 0.96 -3.94 23.64
C TRP A 260 2.11 -4.70 24.28
N ASN A 261 1.91 -5.99 24.54
CA ASN A 261 3.01 -6.89 24.91
C ASN A 261 4.16 -6.79 23.89
N THR A 262 3.85 -7.00 22.60
CA THR A 262 4.84 -7.01 21.52
C THR A 262 4.54 -5.94 20.47
N VAL A 263 5.58 -5.21 20.05
CA VAL A 263 5.48 -4.20 18.99
C VAL A 263 6.51 -4.43 17.91
N PHE A 264 6.06 -4.40 16.66
CA PHE A 264 6.90 -4.31 15.47
C PHE A 264 6.86 -2.87 14.95
N VAL A 265 8.00 -2.30 14.60
CA VAL A 265 8.14 -1.02 13.90
C VAL A 265 8.75 -1.30 12.53
N ILE A 266 7.95 -1.18 11.47
CA ILE A 266 8.39 -1.50 10.11
C ILE A 266 8.86 -0.27 9.34
N TYR A 267 9.72 -0.48 8.34
CA TYR A 267 10.30 0.57 7.50
C TYR A 267 11.07 1.63 8.31
N ALA A 268 11.84 1.21 9.31
CA ALA A 268 12.81 2.07 10.00
C ALA A 268 14.04 2.36 9.10
N LEU A 269 13.79 2.97 7.95
CA LEU A 269 14.71 3.18 6.84
C LEU A 269 14.81 4.68 6.52
N GLU A 270 16.01 5.17 6.19
CA GLU A 270 16.17 6.54 5.69
C GLU A 270 15.33 6.80 4.45
N GLY A 271 14.59 7.92 4.44
CA GLY A 271 13.64 8.29 3.39
C GLY A 271 12.22 7.77 3.61
N ARG A 272 12.03 6.75 4.45
CA ARG A 272 10.71 6.22 4.85
C ARG A 272 10.35 6.61 6.29
N PHE A 273 11.28 6.42 7.22
CA PHE A 273 11.15 6.86 8.61
C PHE A 273 12.53 7.22 9.19
N PRO A 274 12.97 8.49 9.12
CA PRO A 274 12.18 9.68 8.78
C PRO A 274 11.80 9.77 7.30
N SER A 275 10.68 10.44 7.01
CA SER A 275 10.30 10.73 5.63
C SER A 275 11.34 11.63 4.95
N MET A 276 11.56 11.47 3.64
CA MET A 276 12.55 12.26 2.91
C MET A 276 12.31 13.78 2.98
N ARG A 277 11.05 14.21 3.15
CA ARG A 277 10.67 15.63 3.23
C ARG A 277 11.07 16.26 4.57
N SER A 278 10.81 15.55 5.66
CA SER A 278 11.14 15.98 7.01
C SER A 278 12.65 16.06 7.29
N VAL A 279 13.48 15.48 6.42
CA VAL A 279 14.95 15.54 6.60
C VAL A 279 15.52 16.94 6.38
N LEU A 280 14.85 17.79 5.60
CA LEU A 280 15.33 19.12 5.25
C LEU A 280 14.99 20.18 6.31
N ASP A 281 13.96 19.93 7.12
CA ASP A 281 13.50 20.83 8.17
C ASP A 281 13.87 20.27 9.56
N PRO A 282 14.72 20.95 10.35
CA PRO A 282 15.09 20.53 11.69
C PRO A 282 13.91 20.30 12.64
N GLU A 283 12.84 21.09 12.53
CA GLU A 283 11.65 20.95 13.39
C GLU A 283 10.85 19.71 13.00
N GLU A 284 10.63 19.48 11.71
CA GLU A 284 9.97 18.26 11.22
C GLU A 284 10.79 17.01 11.56
N LEU A 285 12.12 17.09 11.48
CA LEU A 285 13.00 15.97 11.85
C LEU A 285 12.93 15.65 13.35
N GLU A 286 12.82 16.68 14.21
CA GLU A 286 12.61 16.48 15.64
C GLU A 286 11.26 15.81 15.91
N GLU A 287 10.21 16.18 15.17
CA GLU A 287 8.91 15.51 15.27
C GLU A 287 8.97 14.05 14.83
N GLU A 288 9.65 13.72 13.72
CA GLU A 288 9.88 12.32 13.31
C GLU A 288 10.63 11.52 14.38
N ARG A 289 11.60 12.14 15.07
CA ARG A 289 12.30 11.51 16.19
C ARG A 289 11.36 11.23 17.36
N ARG A 290 10.43 12.15 17.65
CA ARG A 290 9.38 11.95 18.66
C ARG A 290 8.45 10.81 18.28
N LEU A 291 8.10 10.67 17.00
CA LEU A 291 7.34 9.53 16.51
C LEU A 291 8.09 8.20 16.72
N MET A 292 9.39 8.15 16.42
CA MET A 292 10.20 6.94 16.66
C MET A 292 10.20 6.58 18.15
N TYR A 293 10.40 7.58 19.01
CA TYR A 293 10.30 7.42 20.46
C TYR A 293 8.91 6.91 20.90
N VAL A 294 7.82 7.45 20.34
CA VAL A 294 6.46 6.95 20.61
C VAL A 294 6.33 5.49 20.21
N ALA A 295 6.76 5.12 19.00
CA ALA A 295 6.68 3.76 18.48
C ALA A 295 7.42 2.75 19.39
N CYS A 296 8.68 3.03 19.73
CA CYS A 296 9.49 2.16 20.58
C CYS A 296 8.95 2.04 22.01
N THR A 297 8.21 3.04 22.49
CA THR A 297 7.61 3.01 23.85
C THR A 297 6.19 2.44 23.88
N ARG A 298 5.69 1.88 22.77
CA ARG A 298 4.40 1.18 22.76
C ARG A 298 4.53 -0.30 23.20
N GLY A 299 5.71 -0.90 23.11
CA GLY A 299 5.95 -2.29 23.50
C GLY A 299 6.31 -2.45 24.98
N LYS A 300 5.74 -3.46 25.65
CA LYS A 300 5.97 -3.78 27.07
C LYS A 300 7.08 -4.81 27.29
N GLU A 301 7.07 -5.85 26.46
CA GLU A 301 7.96 -7.02 26.57
C GLU A 301 8.93 -7.09 25.39
N HIS A 302 8.40 -7.17 24.16
CA HIS A 302 9.22 -7.36 22.95
C HIS A 302 9.08 -6.17 21.99
N LEU A 303 10.22 -5.78 21.40
CA LEU A 303 10.29 -4.72 20.40
C LEU A 303 11.14 -5.20 19.21
N TYR A 304 10.52 -5.24 18.04
CA TYR A 304 11.17 -5.55 16.78
C TYR A 304 11.18 -4.29 15.92
N ILE A 305 12.35 -3.81 15.53
CA ILE A 305 12.52 -2.69 14.60
C ILE A 305 13.05 -3.27 13.31
N THR A 306 12.29 -3.15 12.23
CA THR A 306 12.63 -3.77 10.95
C THR A 306 12.87 -2.71 9.88
N TYR A 307 13.82 -2.98 8.99
CA TYR A 307 13.93 -2.22 7.75
C TYR A 307 14.37 -3.12 6.60
N PRO A 308 13.81 -2.92 5.40
CA PRO A 308 14.22 -3.62 4.20
C PRO A 308 15.42 -2.91 3.55
N MET A 309 16.33 -3.68 2.96
CA MET A 309 17.40 -3.18 2.12
C MET A 309 16.92 -3.05 0.67
N ASN A 310 17.67 -2.29 -0.13
CA ASN A 310 17.53 -2.21 -1.58
C ASN A 310 16.16 -1.75 -2.12
N ILE A 311 15.43 -0.91 -1.38
CA ILE A 311 14.19 -0.31 -1.90
C ILE A 311 14.53 0.67 -3.02
N TYR A 312 14.00 0.45 -4.22
CA TYR A 312 14.01 1.48 -5.25
C TYR A 312 12.92 2.52 -4.98
N ASP A 313 13.30 3.79 -4.90
CA ASP A 313 12.36 4.90 -4.76
C ASP A 313 12.31 5.71 -6.05
N ARG A 314 11.18 5.61 -6.77
CA ARG A 314 11.00 6.23 -8.09
C ARG A 314 10.94 7.76 -8.04
N GLU A 315 10.52 8.36 -6.92
CA GLU A 315 10.47 9.83 -6.75
C GLU A 315 11.90 10.42 -6.73
N SER A 316 12.81 9.80 -5.97
CA SER A 316 14.20 10.23 -5.87
C SER A 316 15.14 9.60 -6.91
N GLY A 317 14.74 8.48 -7.53
CA GLY A 317 15.59 7.68 -8.40
C GLY A 317 16.73 6.96 -7.67
N LEU A 318 16.65 6.85 -6.34
CA LEU A 318 17.68 6.28 -5.48
C LEU A 318 17.27 4.90 -4.98
N ILE A 319 18.28 4.07 -4.71
CA ILE A 319 18.10 2.85 -3.94
C ILE A 319 18.35 3.19 -2.46
N LEU A 320 17.33 3.03 -1.64
CA LEU A 320 17.38 3.24 -0.20
C LEU A 320 17.96 1.98 0.47
N THR A 321 19.10 2.14 1.13
CA THR A 321 19.82 1.04 1.78
C THR A 321 20.20 1.32 3.22
N LYS A 322 20.04 2.57 3.68
CA LYS A 322 20.51 3.02 4.98
C LYS A 322 19.42 2.88 6.04
N PRO A 323 19.70 2.29 7.22
CA PRO A 323 18.76 2.29 8.33
C PRO A 323 18.44 3.72 8.76
N SER A 324 17.30 3.89 9.42
CA SER A 324 16.89 5.17 10.01
C SER A 324 18.01 5.77 10.85
N ARG A 325 18.32 7.05 10.65
CA ARG A 325 19.29 7.79 11.49
C ARG A 325 18.93 7.78 12.98
N PHE A 326 17.68 7.50 13.33
CA PHE A 326 17.26 7.43 14.73
C PHE A 326 17.79 6.19 15.46
N LEU A 327 18.31 5.23 14.71
CA LEU A 327 18.97 4.04 15.24
C LEU A 327 20.51 4.20 15.32
N GLU A 328 21.06 5.27 14.72
CA GLU A 328 22.49 5.54 14.78
C GLU A 328 22.96 5.78 16.23
N GLY A 329 24.05 5.12 16.61
CA GLY A 329 24.63 5.25 17.95
C GLY A 329 23.97 4.39 19.03
N ILE A 330 22.91 3.65 18.71
CA ILE A 330 22.38 2.60 19.60
C ILE A 330 23.31 1.39 19.52
N GLY A 331 23.98 1.05 20.62
CA GLY A 331 24.93 -0.05 20.69
C GLY A 331 24.25 -1.43 20.67
N GLY A 332 24.98 -2.46 20.26
CA GLY A 332 24.50 -3.86 20.22
C GLY A 332 24.11 -4.43 21.58
N ASN A 333 24.50 -3.77 22.67
CA ASN A 333 24.08 -4.08 24.04
C ASN A 333 22.67 -3.53 24.39
N LEU A 334 22.05 -2.75 23.50
CA LEU A 334 20.71 -2.17 23.65
C LEU A 334 19.76 -2.58 22.51
N LEU A 335 20.30 -3.03 21.38
CA LEU A 335 19.54 -3.39 20.18
C LEU A 335 20.30 -4.48 19.43
N GLU A 336 19.74 -5.69 19.38
CA GLU A 336 20.39 -6.88 18.82
C GLU A 336 20.12 -6.99 17.30
N PRO A 337 21.15 -6.96 16.44
CA PRO A 337 20.94 -7.03 14.99
C PRO A 337 20.72 -8.46 14.50
N TRP A 338 19.76 -8.64 13.59
CA TRP A 338 19.49 -9.91 12.92
C TRP A 338 19.24 -9.68 11.42
N VAL A 339 19.91 -10.45 10.56
CA VAL A 339 19.73 -10.41 9.11
C VAL A 339 18.80 -11.54 8.68
N VAL A 340 17.79 -11.21 7.89
CA VAL A 340 16.83 -12.15 7.30
C VAL A 340 16.85 -12.00 5.78
N GLU A 341 16.96 -13.13 5.08
CA GLU A 341 17.16 -13.19 3.63
C GLU A 341 15.91 -13.61 2.85
#